data_AF-H3H9G7-F1
#
_entry.id   AF-H3H9G7-F1
#
_cell.length_a   1.000
_cell.length_b   1.000
_cell.length_c   1.000
_cell.angle_alpha   90.00
_cell.angle_beta   90.00
_cell.angle_gamma   90.00
#
_symmetry.space_group_name_H-M   'P 1'
#
loop_
_entity.id
_entity.type
_entity.pdbx_description
1 polymer ?
#
loop_
_entity_poly.entity_id
_entity_poly.type
_entity_poly.pdbx_seq_one_letter_code
_entity_poly.pdbx_strand_id
1 'polypeptide(L)'
;MAAGEGAEGSSPPTPPSSPGSSPVLAYLLGATPTVVSTPSGSPATHSVSCSSRAFGPSSIERQLLQLGHLVVGVARQRPRRVDSVLDSRLESATDLGEILSAAVAPARLSLTESEEIVSLRDEIARLQAQCADSEDRLYAEVQQREKVEVFCAQASSDCNQAMDTLRQLRLDHVALTRHHNAANAALGHHADIVAGLSARAKAAETSAAAAQRLIRKDRERFKAGLVAYTAQLAKLRSDLAASAQAPAGAIPAQLQALQEENASLKRANSVLRRHSAAHDLDVDTLVLASA
;
A
#
# COMPACT_ATOMS: atom_id res chain seq x y z
N MET A 1 18.56 25.11 44.00
CA MET A 1 19.38 25.84 43.02
C MET A 1 18.91 25.44 41.63
N ALA A 2 18.54 26.43 40.81
CA ALA A 2 18.21 26.45 39.37
C ALA A 2 17.18 25.42 38.86
N ALA A 3 15.96 25.71 38.41
CA ALA A 3 15.31 26.84 37.73
C ALA A 3 15.83 27.14 36.30
N GLY A 4 14.91 27.06 35.33
CA GLY A 4 15.04 27.38 33.89
C GLY A 4 14.04 26.52 33.10
N GLU A 5 12.75 26.89 32.99
CA GLU A 5 12.14 27.81 32.02
C GLU A 5 12.35 27.44 30.53
N GLY A 6 11.22 27.30 29.83
CA GLY A 6 11.15 27.07 28.38
C GLY A 6 9.74 26.69 27.92
N ALA A 7 8.87 27.68 27.78
CA ALA A 7 7.68 27.66 26.92
C ALA A 7 8.10 27.32 25.46
N GLU A 8 7.29 26.75 24.57
CA GLU A 8 6.08 27.33 23.98
C GLU A 8 5.29 26.23 23.24
N GLY A 9 3.97 26.39 23.20
CA GLY A 9 3.11 25.57 22.36
C GLY A 9 3.25 25.90 20.88
N SER A 10 2.96 24.93 20.02
CA SER A 10 2.64 25.18 18.62
C SER A 10 1.68 24.13 18.11
N SER A 11 0.44 24.55 17.93
CA SER A 11 -0.61 23.86 17.20
C SER A 11 -0.24 23.69 15.71
N PRO A 12 -0.77 22.67 15.01
CA PRO A 12 -0.58 22.54 13.57
C PRO A 12 -1.28 23.69 12.82
N PRO A 13 -0.72 24.19 11.71
CA PRO A 13 -1.36 25.26 10.95
C PRO A 13 -2.63 24.73 10.27
N THR A 14 -3.69 25.53 10.41
CA THR A 14 -4.97 25.40 9.71
C THR A 14 -4.79 25.71 8.21
N PRO A 15 -5.55 25.04 7.32
CA PRO A 15 -5.50 25.32 5.88
C PRO A 15 -6.21 26.63 5.56
N PRO A 16 -5.71 27.46 4.61
CA PRO A 16 -6.45 28.60 4.14
C PRO A 16 -7.66 28.15 3.32
N SER A 17 -8.83 28.68 3.67
CA SER A 17 -10.06 28.58 2.87
C SER A 17 -10.21 29.81 1.95
N SER A 18 -10.42 29.54 0.65
CA SER A 18 -11.12 30.34 -0.39
C SER A 18 -10.47 31.66 -0.87
N PRO A 19 -10.78 32.22 -2.08
CA PRO A 19 -11.96 31.98 -2.96
C PRO A 19 -11.66 31.82 -4.48
N GLY A 20 -12.69 31.48 -5.26
CA GLY A 20 -12.73 31.84 -6.70
C GLY A 20 -13.03 30.70 -7.66
N SER A 21 -14.32 30.48 -7.93
CA SER A 21 -14.82 29.74 -9.09
C SER A 21 -14.22 30.26 -10.40
N SER A 22 -13.71 29.37 -11.24
CA SER A 22 -13.52 29.61 -12.67
C SER A 22 -13.86 28.34 -13.46
N PRO A 23 -14.63 28.43 -14.57
CA PRO A 23 -15.54 27.39 -15.05
C PRO A 23 -14.88 26.34 -15.97
N VAL A 24 -13.61 26.01 -15.74
CA VAL A 24 -12.83 25.20 -16.69
C VAL A 24 -12.95 23.68 -16.43
N LEU A 25 -13.53 23.27 -15.29
CA LEU A 25 -13.71 21.84 -14.94
C LEU A 25 -15.07 21.24 -15.32
N ALA A 26 -15.81 21.85 -16.25
CA ALA A 26 -17.03 21.26 -16.80
C ALA A 26 -16.83 20.51 -18.13
N TYR A 27 -15.65 20.60 -18.76
CA TYR A 27 -15.41 20.07 -20.11
C TYR A 27 -14.85 18.63 -20.15
N LEU A 28 -14.59 18.01 -19.00
CA LEU A 28 -13.89 16.72 -18.90
C LEU A 28 -14.72 15.57 -18.32
N LEU A 29 -16.05 15.75 -18.20
CA LEU A 29 -16.98 14.66 -17.89
C LEU A 29 -18.09 14.66 -18.95
N GLY A 30 -18.01 13.66 -19.83
CA GLY A 30 -18.79 13.55 -21.05
C GLY A 30 -20.30 13.68 -20.84
N ALA A 31 -20.90 14.58 -21.61
CA ALA A 31 -22.32 14.60 -21.92
C ALA A 31 -22.48 14.77 -23.44
N THR A 32 -23.08 13.77 -24.07
CA THR A 32 -23.43 13.72 -25.49
C THR A 32 -24.53 14.73 -25.81
N PRO A 33 -24.44 15.53 -26.90
CA PRO A 33 -25.60 16.23 -27.42
C PRO A 33 -26.37 15.33 -28.38
N THR A 34 -27.62 15.09 -28.02
CA THR A 34 -28.67 14.44 -28.81
C THR A 34 -28.87 15.14 -30.16
N VAL A 35 -28.65 14.40 -31.25
CA VAL A 35 -29.00 14.82 -32.61
C VAL A 35 -30.52 14.72 -32.77
N VAL A 36 -31.18 15.86 -32.96
CA VAL A 36 -32.59 15.92 -33.38
C VAL A 36 -32.63 15.97 -34.91
N SER A 37 -33.27 14.96 -35.49
CA SER A 37 -33.58 14.82 -36.91
C SER A 37 -34.80 15.66 -37.30
N THR A 38 -34.74 16.33 -38.45
CA THR A 38 -35.93 16.73 -39.25
C THR A 38 -35.58 16.76 -40.74
N PRO A 39 -36.57 16.57 -41.65
CA PRO A 39 -36.41 15.64 -42.77
C PRO A 39 -36.20 16.25 -44.16
N SER A 40 -35.84 15.33 -45.06
CA SER A 40 -35.82 15.33 -46.53
C SER A 40 -37.07 15.91 -47.20
N GLY A 41 -36.87 16.57 -48.36
CA GLY A 41 -37.95 16.92 -49.29
C GLY A 41 -37.50 17.70 -50.51
N SER A 42 -37.14 17.00 -51.59
CA SER A 42 -36.97 17.56 -52.94
C SER A 42 -38.29 18.10 -53.50
N PRO A 43 -38.34 19.19 -54.27
CA PRO A 43 -39.48 19.48 -55.12
C PRO A 43 -39.22 18.99 -56.55
N ALA A 44 -40.02 17.99 -56.95
CA ALA A 44 -40.23 17.62 -58.33
C ALA A 44 -41.12 18.67 -59.03
N THR A 45 -40.84 18.82 -60.32
CA THR A 45 -41.58 19.54 -61.35
C THR A 45 -43.10 19.37 -61.31
N HIS A 46 -43.84 20.49 -61.32
CA HIS A 46 -45.19 20.54 -61.87
C HIS A 46 -45.35 21.75 -62.79
N SER A 47 -45.34 21.44 -64.08
CA SER A 47 -45.79 22.28 -65.17
C SER A 47 -47.31 22.52 -65.02
N VAL A 48 -47.72 23.77 -64.92
CA VAL A 48 -49.10 24.20 -65.16
C VAL A 48 -49.05 25.29 -66.21
N SER A 49 -49.28 24.87 -67.44
CA SER A 49 -49.62 25.74 -68.56
C SER A 49 -51.03 26.28 -68.34
N CYS A 50 -51.16 27.60 -68.25
CA CYS A 50 -52.44 28.29 -68.45
C CYS A 50 -52.21 29.40 -69.47
N SER A 51 -52.81 29.19 -70.63
CA SER A 51 -52.74 30.02 -71.82
C SER A 51 -53.22 31.45 -71.57
N SER A 52 -52.37 32.38 -72.00
CA SER A 52 -52.67 33.64 -72.69
C SER A 52 -54.04 34.28 -72.45
N ARG A 53 -54.03 35.44 -71.78
CA ARG A 53 -54.87 36.56 -72.20
C ARG A 53 -54.06 37.85 -72.15
N ALA A 54 -53.68 38.30 -73.35
CA ALA A 54 -52.98 39.55 -73.58
C ALA A 54 -53.86 40.73 -73.10
N PHE A 55 -53.50 41.31 -71.96
CA PHE A 55 -53.77 42.71 -71.68
C PHE A 55 -52.52 43.47 -72.10
N GLY A 56 -52.65 44.40 -73.05
CA GLY A 56 -51.54 45.27 -73.45
C GLY A 56 -51.01 46.02 -72.21
N PRO A 57 -49.69 46.28 -72.12
CA PRO A 57 -49.11 46.79 -70.90
C PRO A 57 -49.75 48.13 -70.55
N SER A 58 -50.22 48.24 -69.30
CA SER A 58 -50.73 49.49 -68.75
C SER A 58 -49.65 50.59 -68.84
N SER A 59 -50.03 51.87 -68.86
CA SER A 59 -49.08 53.00 -68.92
C SER A 59 -47.95 52.89 -67.88
N ILE A 60 -48.27 52.31 -66.73
CA ILE A 60 -47.36 52.09 -65.61
C ILE A 60 -46.34 51.00 -65.94
N GLU A 61 -46.73 49.91 -66.60
CA GLU A 61 -45.78 48.86 -67.03
C GLU A 61 -44.81 49.37 -68.08
N ARG A 62 -45.23 50.24 -69.00
CA ARG A 62 -44.28 50.89 -69.93
C ARG A 62 -43.30 51.81 -69.19
N GLN A 63 -43.77 52.61 -68.22
CA GLN A 63 -42.90 53.46 -67.42
C GLN A 63 -41.92 52.65 -66.57
N LEU A 64 -42.36 51.54 -65.98
CA LEU A 64 -41.51 50.64 -65.20
C LEU A 64 -40.50 49.91 -66.09
N LEU A 65 -40.88 49.52 -67.31
CA LEU A 65 -39.95 48.95 -68.29
C LEU A 65 -38.88 49.97 -68.70
N GLN A 66 -39.29 51.22 -68.92
CA GLN A 66 -38.39 52.32 -69.29
C GLN A 66 -37.46 52.70 -68.14
N LEU A 67 -37.96 52.68 -66.90
CA LEU A 67 -37.17 52.83 -65.68
C LEU A 67 -36.19 51.66 -65.51
N GLY A 68 -36.64 50.43 -65.77
CA GLY A 68 -35.79 49.23 -65.74
C GLY A 68 -34.64 49.30 -66.75
N HIS A 69 -34.91 49.75 -67.97
CA HIS A 69 -33.88 49.99 -68.98
C HIS A 69 -32.89 51.07 -68.54
N LEU A 70 -33.36 52.14 -67.90
CA LEU A 70 -32.49 53.20 -67.38
C LEU A 70 -31.61 52.69 -66.22
N VAL A 71 -32.18 52.01 -65.24
CA VAL A 71 -31.45 51.49 -64.07
C VAL A 71 -30.42 50.45 -64.49
N VAL A 72 -30.75 49.56 -65.43
CA VAL A 72 -29.79 48.60 -65.99
C VAL A 72 -28.70 49.32 -66.79
N GLY A 73 -29.05 50.37 -67.53
CA GLY A 73 -28.08 51.25 -68.21
C GLY A 73 -27.09 51.90 -67.24
N VAL A 74 -27.58 52.44 -66.13
CA VAL A 74 -26.77 53.08 -65.08
C VAL A 74 -25.93 52.06 -64.31
N ALA A 75 -26.49 50.91 -63.95
CA ALA A 75 -25.78 49.88 -63.17
C ALA A 75 -24.69 49.14 -63.97
N ARG A 76 -24.86 49.00 -65.29
CA ARG A 76 -23.90 48.32 -66.17
C ARG A 76 -22.84 49.24 -66.76
N GLN A 77 -23.06 50.55 -66.77
CA GLN A 77 -21.99 51.49 -67.08
C GLN A 77 -21.12 51.68 -65.83
N ARG A 78 -19.88 51.18 -65.87
CA ARG A 78 -18.86 51.63 -64.91
C ARG A 78 -18.87 53.17 -64.93
N PRO A 79 -18.82 53.86 -63.77
CA PRO A 79 -18.60 55.30 -63.77
C PRO A 79 -17.38 55.54 -64.63
N ARG A 80 -17.56 56.24 -65.77
CA ARG A 80 -16.42 56.79 -66.48
C ARG A 80 -15.70 57.60 -65.41
N ARG A 81 -14.44 57.27 -65.11
CA ARG A 81 -13.61 58.17 -64.31
C ARG A 81 -13.56 59.44 -65.14
N VAL A 82 -14.37 60.42 -64.75
CA VAL A 82 -14.40 61.75 -65.34
C VAL A 82 -13.03 62.31 -65.00
N ASP A 83 -12.09 62.16 -65.92
CA ASP A 83 -10.84 62.88 -65.84
C ASP A 83 -11.22 64.33 -66.16
N SER A 84 -11.60 65.08 -65.13
CA SER A 84 -12.09 66.45 -65.26
C SER A 84 -11.07 67.34 -65.97
N VAL A 85 -9.79 66.98 -65.91
CA VAL A 85 -8.70 67.67 -66.61
C VAL A 85 -8.71 67.30 -68.09
N LEU A 86 -8.90 66.02 -68.44
CA LEU A 86 -9.11 65.59 -69.82
C LEU A 86 -10.37 66.22 -70.42
N ASP A 87 -11.48 66.23 -69.69
CA ASP A 87 -12.75 66.79 -70.14
C ASP A 87 -12.63 68.31 -70.35
N SER A 88 -12.01 69.04 -69.41
CA SER A 88 -11.74 70.49 -69.58
C SER A 88 -10.84 70.77 -70.79
N ARG A 89 -9.87 69.89 -71.08
CA ARG A 89 -8.96 70.05 -72.24
C ARG A 89 -9.66 69.75 -73.56
N LEU A 90 -10.53 68.73 -73.60
CA LEU A 90 -11.35 68.39 -74.76
C LEU A 90 -12.39 69.47 -75.04
N GLU A 91 -12.98 70.08 -74.00
CA GLU A 91 -13.92 71.20 -74.12
C GLU A 91 -13.23 72.47 -74.67
N SER A 92 -11.95 72.67 -74.37
CA SER A 92 -11.18 73.83 -74.85
C SER A 92 -10.61 73.70 -76.27
N ALA A 93 -10.66 72.50 -76.88
CA ALA A 93 -10.06 72.24 -78.19
C ALA A 93 -10.96 72.72 -79.34
N THR A 94 -10.39 73.44 -80.30
CA THR A 94 -11.14 74.07 -81.41
C THR A 94 -10.93 73.42 -82.76
N ASP A 95 -9.93 72.54 -82.88
CA ASP A 95 -9.65 71.79 -84.09
C ASP A 95 -9.27 70.32 -83.82
N LEU A 96 -9.25 69.52 -84.89
CA LEU A 96 -8.98 68.08 -84.81
C LEU A 96 -7.57 67.76 -84.28
N GLY A 97 -6.59 68.63 -84.51
CA GLY A 97 -5.22 68.49 -83.99
C GLY A 97 -5.12 68.77 -82.49
N GLU A 98 -5.86 69.76 -82.00
CA GLU A 98 -5.98 70.08 -80.57
C GLU A 98 -6.75 68.99 -79.82
N ILE A 99 -7.81 68.42 -80.41
CA ILE A 99 -8.55 67.28 -79.83
C ILE A 99 -7.64 66.07 -79.70
N LEU A 100 -6.87 65.74 -80.75
CA LEU A 100 -5.92 64.62 -80.71
C LEU A 100 -4.80 64.88 -79.68
N SER A 101 -4.33 66.10 -79.55
CA SER A 101 -3.33 66.47 -78.54
C SER A 101 -3.91 66.45 -77.11
N ALA A 102 -5.16 66.86 -76.93
CA ALA A 102 -5.90 66.80 -75.67
C ALA A 102 -6.08 65.35 -75.21
N ALA A 103 -6.52 64.48 -76.12
CA ALA A 103 -6.77 63.06 -75.88
C ALA A 103 -5.49 62.23 -75.60
N VAL A 104 -4.36 62.63 -76.19
CA VAL A 104 -3.09 61.88 -76.06
C VAL A 104 -2.23 62.38 -74.89
N ALA A 105 -2.39 63.63 -74.41
CA ALA A 105 -1.46 64.10 -73.38
C ALA A 105 -1.75 63.48 -72.00
N PRO A 106 -0.69 63.01 -71.30
CA PRO A 106 -0.81 62.31 -70.03
C PRO A 106 -1.54 63.13 -68.97
N ALA A 107 -2.34 62.47 -68.14
CA ALA A 107 -2.88 63.06 -66.91
C ALA A 107 -1.73 63.56 -66.03
N ARG A 108 -1.62 64.87 -65.83
CA ARG A 108 -0.61 65.48 -64.98
C ARG A 108 -1.18 65.64 -63.58
N LEU A 109 -0.66 64.85 -62.65
CA LEU A 109 -0.94 64.99 -61.23
C LEU A 109 -0.41 66.34 -60.74
N SER A 110 -1.06 66.95 -59.75
CA SER A 110 -0.51 68.10 -59.05
C SER A 110 0.74 67.70 -58.26
N LEU A 111 1.61 68.67 -57.94
CA LEU A 111 2.82 68.41 -57.15
C LEU A 111 2.50 67.77 -55.80
N THR A 112 1.44 68.25 -55.13
CA THR A 112 0.97 67.74 -53.83
C THR A 112 0.52 66.28 -53.92
N GLU A 113 -0.30 65.93 -54.92
CA GLU A 113 -0.74 64.54 -55.14
C GLU A 113 0.44 63.62 -55.48
N SER A 114 1.45 64.14 -56.21
CA SER A 114 2.67 63.39 -56.51
C SER A 114 3.52 63.13 -55.25
N GLU A 115 3.64 64.10 -54.35
CA GLU A 115 4.36 63.97 -53.07
C GLU A 115 3.65 62.97 -52.13
N GLU A 116 2.32 63.00 -52.08
CA GLU A 116 1.51 62.03 -51.33
C GLU A 116 1.68 60.61 -51.87
N ILE A 117 1.70 60.41 -53.19
CA ILE A 117 1.94 59.09 -53.80
C ILE A 117 3.34 58.56 -53.45
N VAL A 118 4.35 59.42 -53.44
CA VAL A 118 5.71 59.03 -53.02
C VAL A 118 5.71 58.66 -51.54
N SER A 119 5.11 59.46 -50.67
CA SER A 119 4.99 59.17 -49.25
C SER A 119 4.26 57.85 -48.96
N LEU A 120 3.16 57.57 -49.67
CA LEU A 120 2.43 56.31 -49.55
C LEU A 120 3.26 55.12 -50.03
N ARG A 121 4.05 55.27 -51.09
CA ARG A 121 4.96 54.20 -51.56
C ARG A 121 6.05 53.91 -50.53
N ASP A 122 6.62 54.95 -49.94
CA ASP A 122 7.63 54.80 -48.86
C ASP A 122 7.01 54.13 -47.63
N GLU A 123 5.78 54.50 -47.27
CA GLU A 123 5.05 53.86 -46.16
C GLU A 123 4.71 52.40 -46.46
N ILE A 124 4.27 52.09 -47.67
CA ILE A 124 4.04 50.70 -48.12
C ILE A 124 5.34 49.90 -48.00
N ALA A 125 6.46 50.45 -48.47
CA ALA A 125 7.76 49.79 -48.37
C ALA A 125 8.18 49.55 -46.90
N ARG A 126 7.95 50.54 -46.03
CA ARG A 126 8.22 50.44 -44.58
C ARG A 126 7.37 49.34 -43.93
N LEU A 127 6.07 49.33 -44.19
CA LEU A 127 5.15 48.32 -43.66
C LEU A 127 5.47 46.93 -44.19
N GLN A 128 5.83 46.79 -45.47
CA GLN A 128 6.26 45.52 -46.04
C GLN A 128 7.52 44.98 -45.35
N ALA A 129 8.51 45.83 -45.09
CA ALA A 129 9.71 45.44 -44.34
C ALA A 129 9.38 45.02 -42.90
N GLN A 130 8.47 45.74 -42.24
CA GLN A 130 8.00 45.39 -40.90
C GLN A 130 7.22 44.08 -40.88
N CYS A 131 6.38 43.81 -41.89
CA CYS A 131 5.68 42.54 -42.03
C CYS A 131 6.68 41.38 -42.15
N ALA A 132 7.70 41.50 -43.01
CA ALA A 132 8.73 40.48 -43.17
C ALA A 132 9.48 40.19 -41.86
N ASP A 133 9.92 41.23 -41.13
CA ASP A 133 10.57 41.07 -39.82
C ASP A 133 9.63 40.43 -38.78
N SER A 134 8.33 40.77 -38.80
CA SER A 134 7.35 40.16 -37.90
C SER A 134 7.06 38.69 -38.24
N GLU A 135 7.07 38.31 -39.52
CA GLU A 135 6.93 36.93 -39.98
C GLU A 135 8.13 36.08 -39.54
N ASP A 136 9.36 36.60 -39.69
CA ASP A 136 10.58 35.93 -39.23
C ASP A 136 10.58 35.73 -37.70
N ARG A 137 10.13 36.75 -36.94
CA ARG A 137 9.98 36.65 -35.48
C ARG A 137 8.92 35.63 -35.09
N LEU A 138 7.77 35.62 -35.76
CA LEU A 138 6.71 34.65 -35.51
C LEU A 138 7.21 33.22 -35.79
N TYR A 139 7.95 33.03 -36.88
CA TYR A 139 8.56 31.75 -37.21
C TYR A 139 9.52 31.27 -36.10
N ALA A 140 10.38 32.17 -35.60
CA ALA A 140 11.28 31.86 -34.49
C ALA A 140 10.52 31.51 -33.19
N GLU A 141 9.45 32.25 -32.85
CA GLU A 141 8.62 31.94 -31.69
C GLU A 141 7.92 30.58 -31.79
N VAL A 142 7.36 30.25 -32.96
CA VAL A 142 6.71 28.95 -33.20
C VAL A 142 7.70 27.81 -32.99
N GLN A 143 8.91 27.95 -33.56
CA GLN A 143 9.98 26.96 -33.38
C GLN A 143 10.41 26.82 -31.91
N GLN A 144 10.43 27.92 -31.16
CA GLN A 144 10.72 27.87 -29.73
C GLN A 144 9.58 27.20 -28.93
N ARG A 145 8.32 27.50 -29.25
CA ARG A 145 7.16 26.89 -28.60
C ARG A 145 7.09 25.38 -28.84
N GLU A 146 7.36 24.93 -30.06
CA GLU A 146 7.41 23.51 -30.40
C GLU A 146 8.48 22.78 -29.56
N LYS A 147 9.67 23.39 -29.39
CA LYS A 147 10.71 22.84 -28.51
C LYS A 147 10.24 22.74 -27.07
N VAL A 148 9.62 23.79 -26.53
CA VAL A 148 9.10 23.81 -25.16
C VAL A 148 8.02 22.75 -24.98
N GLU A 149 7.12 22.59 -25.94
CA GLU A 149 6.06 21.58 -25.90
C GLU A 149 6.63 20.16 -25.81
N VAL A 150 7.63 19.83 -26.63
CA VAL A 150 8.32 18.54 -26.57
C VAL A 150 8.99 18.33 -25.21
N PHE A 151 9.67 19.34 -24.66
CA PHE A 151 10.26 19.24 -23.33
C PHE A 151 9.21 19.04 -22.23
N CYS A 152 8.08 19.74 -22.29
CA CYS A 152 6.98 19.57 -21.34
C CYS A 152 6.34 18.18 -21.43
N ALA A 153 6.16 17.64 -22.65
CA ALA A 153 5.67 16.28 -22.86
C ALA A 153 6.63 15.25 -22.27
N GLN A 154 7.93 15.40 -22.51
CA GLN A 154 8.96 14.52 -21.94
C GLN A 154 8.98 14.58 -20.42
N ALA A 155 9.01 15.78 -19.83
CA ALA A 155 9.00 15.96 -18.38
C ALA A 155 7.74 15.35 -17.73
N SER A 156 6.60 15.44 -18.40
CA SER A 156 5.35 14.82 -17.93
C SER A 156 5.42 13.29 -17.97
N SER A 157 6.00 12.72 -19.02
CA SER A 157 6.25 11.29 -19.13
C SER A 157 7.19 10.80 -18.02
N ASP A 158 8.29 11.49 -17.80
CA ASP A 158 9.27 11.15 -16.76
C ASP A 158 8.65 11.24 -15.36
N CYS A 159 7.82 12.26 -15.11
CA CYS A 159 7.10 12.40 -13.85
C CYS A 159 6.13 11.23 -13.61
N ASN A 160 5.39 10.80 -14.64
CA ASN A 160 4.51 9.64 -14.56
C ASN A 160 5.29 8.36 -14.27
N GLN A 161 6.41 8.14 -14.95
CA GLN A 161 7.29 7.00 -14.70
C GLN A 161 7.85 6.99 -13.27
N ALA A 162 8.25 8.15 -12.75
CA ALA A 162 8.72 8.30 -11.38
C ALA A 162 7.60 8.05 -10.35
N MET A 163 6.36 8.44 -10.65
CA MET A 163 5.22 8.11 -9.80
C MET A 163 4.95 6.61 -9.76
N ASP A 164 5.06 5.91 -10.89
CA ASP A 164 4.85 4.47 -10.95
C ASP A 164 5.95 3.69 -10.21
N THR A 165 7.21 4.12 -10.32
CA THR A 165 8.31 3.52 -9.55
C THR A 165 8.14 3.75 -8.05
N LEU A 166 7.69 4.94 -7.63
CA LEU A 166 7.37 5.23 -6.24
C LEU A 166 6.20 4.39 -5.72
N ARG A 167 5.16 4.17 -6.53
CA ARG A 167 4.05 3.29 -6.18
C ARG A 167 4.55 1.86 -5.98
N GLN A 168 5.38 1.35 -6.88
CA GLN A 168 5.96 0.02 -6.76
C GLN A 168 6.82 -0.11 -5.50
N LEU A 169 7.71 0.85 -5.25
CA LEU A 169 8.58 0.84 -4.08
C LEU A 169 7.78 0.86 -2.77
N ARG A 170 6.65 1.56 -2.73
CA ARG A 170 5.73 1.54 -1.57
C ARG A 170 5.12 0.16 -1.36
N LEU A 171 4.69 -0.52 -2.42
CA LEU A 171 4.16 -1.88 -2.33
C LEU A 171 5.22 -2.85 -1.81
N ASP A 172 6.44 -2.75 -2.34
CA ASP A 172 7.57 -3.58 -1.94
C ASP A 172 7.95 -3.32 -0.47
N HIS A 173 7.95 -2.06 -0.04
CA HIS A 173 8.22 -1.70 1.35
C HIS A 173 7.17 -2.29 2.31
N VAL A 174 5.88 -2.27 1.93
CA VAL A 174 4.81 -2.91 2.72
C VAL A 174 4.98 -4.42 2.77
N ALA A 175 5.35 -5.05 1.65
CA ALA A 175 5.62 -6.50 1.60
C ALA A 175 6.82 -6.88 2.49
N LEU A 176 7.91 -6.12 2.41
CA LEU A 176 9.11 -6.34 3.21
C LEU A 176 8.84 -6.15 4.70
N THR A 177 8.06 -5.13 5.08
CA THR A 177 7.66 -4.89 6.47
C THR A 177 6.84 -6.05 7.01
N ARG A 178 5.89 -6.58 6.23
CA ARG A 178 5.13 -7.78 6.62
C ARG A 178 6.03 -8.99 6.80
N HIS A 179 6.98 -9.21 5.90
CA HIS A 179 7.95 -10.30 6.01
C HIS A 179 8.83 -10.17 7.26
N HIS A 180 9.32 -8.96 7.54
CA HIS A 180 10.11 -8.68 8.74
C HIS A 180 9.33 -8.98 10.02
N ASN A 181 8.07 -8.54 10.10
CA ASN A 181 7.21 -8.82 11.25
C ASN A 181 6.95 -10.32 11.43
N ALA A 182 6.73 -11.07 10.35
CA ALA A 182 6.56 -12.51 10.40
C ALA A 182 7.83 -13.23 10.88
N ALA A 183 9.02 -12.81 10.41
CA ALA A 183 10.30 -13.34 10.87
C ALA A 183 10.53 -13.05 12.36
N ASN A 184 10.21 -11.85 12.84
CA ASN A 184 10.31 -11.51 14.26
C ASN A 184 9.36 -12.35 15.13
N ALA A 185 8.14 -12.63 14.67
CA ALA A 185 7.23 -13.53 15.37
C ALA A 185 7.79 -14.96 15.46
N ALA A 186 8.38 -15.47 14.37
CA ALA A 186 9.05 -16.78 14.37
C ALA A 186 10.24 -16.83 15.33
N LEU A 187 11.05 -15.76 15.40
CA LEU A 187 12.14 -15.63 16.37
C LEU A 187 11.62 -15.66 17.82
N GLY A 188 10.49 -15.00 18.09
CA GLY A 188 9.82 -15.08 19.39
C GLY A 188 9.44 -16.52 19.76
N HIS A 189 8.80 -17.25 18.84
CA HIS A 189 8.47 -18.66 19.05
C HIS A 189 9.71 -19.54 19.29
N HIS A 190 10.80 -19.29 18.56
CA HIS A 190 12.04 -20.02 18.78
C HIS A 190 12.66 -19.71 20.15
N ALA A 191 12.59 -18.46 20.62
CA ALA A 191 13.05 -18.09 21.95
C ALA A 191 12.27 -18.85 23.04
N ASP A 192 10.94 -18.96 22.91
CA ASP A 192 10.09 -19.71 23.82
C ASP A 192 10.46 -21.21 23.84
N ILE A 193 10.68 -21.80 22.67
CA ILE A 193 11.11 -23.20 22.52
C ILE A 193 12.46 -23.43 23.22
N VAL A 194 13.42 -22.53 23.01
CA VAL A 194 14.75 -22.62 23.63
C VAL A 194 14.67 -22.48 25.14
N ALA A 195 13.86 -21.54 25.65
CA ALA A 195 13.61 -21.41 27.08
C ALA A 195 13.00 -22.68 27.68
N GLY A 196 11.99 -23.26 27.02
CA GLY A 196 11.36 -24.52 27.43
C GLY A 196 12.32 -25.72 27.39
N LEU A 197 13.17 -25.80 26.37
CA LEU A 197 14.23 -26.82 26.28
C LEU A 197 15.25 -26.68 27.41
N SER A 198 15.69 -25.46 27.71
CA SER A 198 16.65 -25.19 28.81
C SER A 198 16.06 -25.60 30.16
N ALA A 199 14.79 -25.27 30.42
CA ALA A 199 14.11 -25.68 31.65
C ALA A 199 14.02 -27.21 31.79
N ARG A 200 13.65 -27.91 30.71
CA ARG A 200 13.60 -29.39 30.71
C ARG A 200 14.97 -30.03 30.88
N ALA A 201 16.02 -29.47 30.27
CA ALA A 201 17.38 -29.94 30.44
C ALA A 201 17.82 -29.85 31.92
N LYS A 202 17.61 -28.70 32.56
CA LYS A 202 17.90 -28.52 34.00
C LYS A 202 17.10 -29.52 34.87
N ALA A 203 15.82 -29.72 34.59
CA ALA A 203 15.01 -30.70 35.30
C ALA A 203 15.56 -32.13 35.13
N ALA A 204 15.93 -32.52 33.91
CA ALA A 204 16.52 -33.83 33.63
C ALA A 204 17.87 -34.01 34.35
N GLU A 205 18.73 -32.99 34.37
CA GLU A 205 19.99 -33.00 35.11
C GLU A 205 19.80 -33.20 36.61
N THR A 206 18.83 -32.48 37.22
CA THR A 206 18.53 -32.63 38.65
C THR A 206 17.98 -34.03 38.97
N SER A 207 17.13 -34.59 38.11
CA SER A 207 16.60 -35.94 38.25
C SER A 207 17.71 -37.00 38.12
N ALA A 208 18.59 -36.85 37.12
CA ALA A 208 19.74 -37.73 36.95
C ALA A 208 20.68 -37.68 38.16
N ALA A 209 20.95 -36.48 38.70
CA ALA A 209 21.76 -36.33 39.91
C ALA A 209 21.11 -37.01 41.13
N ALA A 210 19.79 -36.90 41.29
CA ALA A 210 19.05 -37.58 42.35
C ALA A 210 19.11 -39.11 42.21
N ALA A 211 18.88 -39.64 41.00
CA ALA A 211 18.98 -41.07 40.71
C ALA A 211 20.39 -41.61 41.01
N GLN A 212 21.44 -40.89 40.62
CA GLN A 212 22.82 -41.29 40.94
C GLN A 212 23.08 -41.31 42.46
N ARG A 213 22.52 -40.36 43.23
CA ARG A 213 22.66 -40.39 44.71
C ARG A 213 21.97 -41.62 45.31
N LEU A 214 20.79 -41.99 44.80
CA LEU A 214 20.08 -43.18 45.26
C LEU A 214 20.88 -44.46 44.93
N ILE A 215 21.37 -44.59 43.70
CA ILE A 215 22.22 -45.73 43.28
C ILE A 215 23.45 -45.86 44.19
N ARG A 216 24.12 -44.75 44.51
CA ARG A 216 25.27 -44.75 45.44
C ARG A 216 24.85 -45.27 46.82
N LYS A 217 23.74 -44.78 47.36
CA LYS A 217 23.22 -45.21 48.67
C LYS A 217 22.89 -46.70 48.69
N ASP A 218 22.20 -47.19 47.68
CA ASP A 218 21.78 -48.59 47.59
C ASP A 218 22.99 -49.52 47.39
N ARG A 219 23.98 -49.10 46.62
CA ARG A 219 25.25 -49.82 46.50
C ARG A 219 25.96 -49.96 47.85
N GLU A 220 26.03 -48.91 48.66
CA GLU A 220 26.65 -49.00 49.99
C GLU A 220 25.85 -49.87 50.96
N ARG A 221 24.51 -49.77 50.93
CA ARG A 221 23.64 -50.68 51.70
C ARG A 221 23.86 -52.14 51.32
N PHE A 222 23.93 -52.42 50.01
CA PHE A 222 24.17 -53.77 49.51
C PHE A 222 25.53 -54.31 49.96
N LYS A 223 26.60 -53.51 49.83
CA LYS A 223 27.93 -53.87 50.34
C LYS A 223 27.90 -54.19 51.84
N ALA A 224 27.27 -53.34 52.65
CA ALA A 224 27.15 -53.56 54.10
C ALA A 224 26.37 -54.84 54.41
N GLY A 225 25.27 -55.09 53.69
CA GLY A 225 24.50 -56.33 53.81
C GLY A 225 25.32 -57.58 53.48
N LEU A 226 26.16 -57.52 52.44
CA LEU A 226 27.03 -58.64 52.06
C LEU A 226 28.09 -58.94 53.12
N VAL A 227 28.68 -57.91 53.72
CA VAL A 227 29.63 -58.05 54.84
C VAL A 227 28.94 -58.69 56.04
N ALA A 228 27.74 -58.21 56.42
CA ALA A 228 26.97 -58.79 57.51
C ALA A 228 26.61 -60.26 57.27
N TYR A 229 26.16 -60.61 56.06
CA TYR A 229 25.86 -61.99 55.68
C TYR A 229 27.09 -62.89 55.75
N THR A 230 28.24 -62.40 55.29
CA THR A 230 29.50 -63.15 55.34
C THR A 230 29.96 -63.39 56.79
N ALA A 231 29.78 -62.41 57.68
CA ALA A 231 30.03 -62.56 59.10
C ALA A 231 29.08 -63.59 59.76
N GLN A 232 27.79 -63.56 59.42
CA GLN A 232 26.82 -64.57 59.88
C GLN A 232 27.21 -65.98 59.42
N LEU A 233 27.62 -66.13 58.16
CA LEU A 233 28.08 -67.42 57.63
C LEU A 233 29.36 -67.91 58.33
N ALA A 234 30.31 -67.02 58.62
CA ALA A 234 31.51 -67.34 59.38
C ALA A 234 31.16 -67.81 60.81
N LYS A 235 30.23 -67.12 61.48
CA LYS A 235 29.72 -67.52 62.79
C LYS A 235 29.06 -68.90 62.75
N LEU A 236 28.15 -69.14 61.80
CA LEU A 236 27.49 -70.44 61.65
C LEU A 236 28.50 -71.58 61.44
N ARG A 237 29.53 -71.36 60.62
CA ARG A 237 30.62 -72.33 60.43
C ARG A 237 31.39 -72.60 61.71
N SER A 238 31.69 -71.55 62.48
CA SER A 238 32.34 -71.67 63.79
C SER A 238 31.47 -72.44 64.79
N ASP A 239 30.17 -72.13 64.87
CA ASP A 239 29.22 -72.77 65.76
C ASP A 239 29.06 -74.26 65.41
N LEU A 240 28.99 -74.59 64.11
CA LEU A 240 28.92 -75.98 63.64
C LEU A 240 30.21 -76.76 63.94
N ALA A 241 31.39 -76.13 63.75
CA ALA A 241 32.67 -76.74 64.09
C ALA A 241 32.79 -77.00 65.60
N ALA A 242 32.37 -76.04 66.44
CA ALA A 242 32.33 -76.19 67.89
C ALA A 242 31.37 -77.32 68.30
N SER A 243 30.19 -77.40 67.67
CA SER A 243 29.24 -78.49 67.90
C SER A 243 29.78 -79.86 67.49
N ALA A 244 30.61 -79.95 66.45
CA ALA A 244 31.22 -81.20 66.01
C ALA A 244 32.35 -81.67 66.94
N GLN A 245 33.04 -80.74 67.61
CA GLN A 245 34.07 -81.03 68.61
C GLN A 245 33.51 -81.28 70.01
N ALA A 246 32.25 -80.91 70.27
CA ALA A 246 31.58 -81.20 71.52
C ALA A 246 31.34 -82.72 71.66
N PRO A 247 31.65 -83.33 72.82
CA PRO A 247 31.45 -84.76 73.02
C PRO A 247 29.98 -85.12 72.85
N ALA A 248 29.70 -86.15 72.03
CA ALA A 248 28.36 -86.60 71.69
C ALA A 248 27.55 -86.91 72.97
N GLY A 249 26.62 -86.03 73.33
CA GLY A 249 25.77 -86.15 74.52
C GLY A 249 25.97 -85.09 75.61
N ALA A 250 26.89 -84.12 75.45
CA ALA A 250 27.01 -83.02 76.38
C ALA A 250 25.83 -82.04 76.24
N ILE A 251 24.85 -82.17 77.14
CA ILE A 251 23.79 -81.18 77.34
C ILE A 251 24.47 -79.85 77.71
N PRO A 252 24.16 -78.73 77.04
CA PRO A 252 24.74 -77.45 77.40
C PRO A 252 24.57 -77.18 78.89
N ALA A 253 25.62 -76.71 79.58
CA ALA A 253 25.61 -76.54 81.04
C ALA A 253 24.40 -75.72 81.55
N GLN A 254 23.90 -74.78 80.74
CA GLN A 254 22.69 -74.00 81.03
C GLN A 254 21.42 -74.85 81.02
N LEU A 255 21.31 -75.81 80.09
CA LEU A 255 20.17 -76.71 79.97
C LEU A 255 20.22 -77.77 81.08
N GLN A 256 21.42 -78.20 81.49
CA GLN A 256 21.61 -79.06 82.66
C GLN A 256 21.27 -78.34 83.97
N ALA A 257 21.71 -77.09 84.15
CA ALA A 257 21.33 -76.27 85.31
C ALA A 257 19.80 -76.07 85.39
N LEU A 258 19.15 -75.80 84.25
CA LEU A 258 17.69 -75.71 84.18
C LEU A 258 17.00 -77.04 84.50
N GLN A 259 17.58 -78.18 84.12
CA GLN A 259 17.05 -79.50 84.50
C GLN A 259 17.19 -79.77 85.99
N GLU A 260 18.33 -79.41 86.60
CA GLU A 260 18.56 -79.55 88.03
C GLU A 260 17.61 -78.65 88.85
N GLU A 261 17.40 -77.41 88.41
CA GLU A 261 16.42 -76.50 88.99
C GLU A 261 15.00 -77.06 88.86
N ASN A 262 14.63 -77.57 87.68
CA ASN A 262 13.32 -78.22 87.49
C ASN A 262 13.13 -79.43 88.40
N ALA A 263 14.17 -80.26 88.56
CA ALA A 263 14.12 -81.40 89.47
C ALA A 263 13.97 -80.96 90.92
N SER A 264 14.64 -79.86 91.32
CA SER A 264 14.50 -79.25 92.64
C SER A 264 13.09 -78.72 92.89
N LEU A 265 12.54 -77.97 91.93
CA LEU A 265 11.17 -77.44 92.01
C LEU A 265 10.14 -78.56 92.09
N LYS A 266 10.30 -79.63 91.31
CA LYS A 266 9.43 -80.82 91.41
C LYS A 266 9.48 -81.47 92.79
N ARG A 267 10.67 -81.56 93.41
CA ARG A 267 10.81 -82.06 94.79
C ARG A 267 10.13 -81.13 95.79
N ALA A 268 10.35 -79.82 95.70
CA ALA A 268 9.71 -78.83 96.56
C ALA A 268 8.17 -78.88 96.42
N ASN A 269 7.66 -79.01 95.20
CA ASN A 269 6.23 -79.13 94.93
C ASN A 269 5.64 -80.43 95.51
N SER A 270 6.37 -81.56 95.40
CA SER A 270 5.98 -82.83 96.05
C SER A 270 5.92 -82.71 97.58
N VAL A 271 6.85 -81.97 98.19
CA VAL A 271 6.85 -81.73 99.64
C VAL A 271 5.66 -80.85 100.05
N LEU A 272 5.40 -79.76 99.32
CA LEU A 272 4.27 -78.88 99.58
C LEU A 272 2.93 -79.61 99.47
N ARG A 273 2.77 -80.47 98.46
CA ARG A 273 1.59 -81.32 98.28
C ARG A 273 1.37 -82.26 99.46
N ARG A 274 2.44 -82.92 99.93
CA ARG A 274 2.37 -83.80 101.12
C ARG A 274 2.03 -83.02 102.39
N HIS A 275 2.62 -81.85 102.59
CA HIS A 275 2.33 -81.00 103.75
C HIS A 275 0.88 -80.49 103.72
N SER A 276 0.37 -80.14 102.54
CA SER A 276 -1.01 -79.68 102.38
C SER A 276 -2.01 -80.82 102.59
N ALA A 277 -1.72 -82.01 102.08
CA ALA A 277 -2.51 -83.22 102.33
C ALA A 277 -2.55 -83.61 103.83
N ALA A 278 -1.47 -83.34 104.58
CA ALA A 278 -1.45 -83.53 106.04
C ALA A 278 -2.34 -82.53 106.80
N HIS A 279 -2.81 -81.47 106.14
CA HIS A 279 -3.74 -80.49 106.67
C HIS A 279 -5.12 -80.55 105.98
N ASP A 280 -5.45 -81.68 105.32
CA ASP A 280 -6.69 -81.90 104.56
C ASP A 280 -6.96 -80.87 103.45
N LEU A 281 -5.91 -80.17 102.99
CA LEU A 281 -5.97 -79.22 101.89
C LEU A 281 -5.50 -79.88 100.60
N ASP A 282 -6.42 -80.11 99.65
CA ASP A 282 -6.07 -80.58 98.33
C ASP A 282 -5.60 -79.43 97.43
N VAL A 283 -4.28 -79.39 97.19
CA VAL A 283 -3.61 -78.35 96.41
C VAL A 283 -4.08 -78.36 94.95
N ASP A 284 -4.41 -79.51 94.37
CA ASP A 284 -4.87 -79.58 92.99
C ASP A 284 -6.26 -78.94 92.84
N THR A 285 -7.17 -79.24 93.76
CA THR A 285 -8.50 -78.61 93.80
C THR A 285 -8.40 -77.10 94.06
N LEU A 286 -7.50 -76.65 94.94
CA LEU A 286 -7.25 -75.22 95.19
C LEU A 286 -6.70 -74.48 93.96
N VAL A 287 -5.73 -75.06 93.26
CA VAL A 287 -5.16 -74.47 92.04
C VAL A 287 -6.19 -74.45 90.91
N LEU A 288 -6.99 -75.51 90.75
CA LEU A 288 -8.07 -75.58 89.75
C LEU A 288 -9.24 -74.63 90.06
N ALA A 289 -9.49 -74.31 91.33
CA ALA A 289 -10.50 -73.33 91.75
C ALA A 289 -10.01 -71.87 91.66
N SER A 290 -8.69 -71.66 91.50
CA SER A 290 -8.03 -70.34 91.45
C SER A 290 -7.55 -69.95 90.05
N ALA A 291 -7.66 -70.86 89.07
CA ALA A 291 -7.32 -70.66 87.66
C ALA A 291 -8.56 -70.29 86.84
#